data_AF-N1Q5P1-F1
#
_entry.id   AF-N1Q5P1-F1
#
_cell.length_a   1.000
_cell.length_b   1.000
_cell.length_c   1.000
_cell.angle_alpha   90.00
_cell.angle_beta   90.00
_cell.angle_gamma   90.00
#
_symmetry.space_group_name_H-M   'P 1'
#
loop_
_entity.id
_entity.type
_entity.pdbx_description
1 polymer ?
#
loop_
_entity_poly.entity_id
_entity_poly.type
_entity_poly.pdbx_seq_one_letter_code
_entity_poly.pdbx_strand_id
1 'polypeptide(L)' 'PDDTLYCICRKAEHGAMIRCDNENCDKQCFHYPCVALTAEPKGEWLCTDCR' A
#
# COMPACT_ATOMS: atom_id res chain seq x y z
N PRO A 1 2.48 2.65 -22.09
CA PRO A 1 2.67 1.78 -20.90
C PRO A 1 2.74 2.67 -19.67
N ASP A 2 1.57 3.08 -19.20
CA ASP A 2 1.42 3.93 -18.02
C ASP A 2 1.31 3.01 -16.81
N ASP A 3 2.41 2.35 -16.48
CA ASP A 3 2.46 1.50 -15.30
C ASP A 3 3.02 2.35 -14.16
N THR A 4 2.12 3.09 -13.52
CA THR A 4 2.47 3.83 -12.31
C THR A 4 2.84 2.81 -11.24
N LEU A 5 4.13 2.79 -10.88
CA LEU A 5 4.69 1.79 -9.96
C LEU A 5 4.35 2.17 -8.52
N TYR A 6 3.53 1.36 -7.87
CA TYR A 6 3.13 1.52 -6.47
C TYR A 6 3.84 0.51 -5.56
N CYS A 7 3.62 0.67 -4.26
CA CYS A 7 4.13 -0.21 -3.20
C CYS A 7 5.68 -0.25 -3.09
N ILE A 8 6.19 -0.90 -2.04
CA ILE A 8 7.63 -1.18 -1.87
C ILE A 8 8.19 -2.08 -2.97
N CYS A 9 7.35 -2.87 -3.63
CA CYS A 9 7.76 -3.78 -4.69
C CYS A 9 7.92 -3.08 -6.05
N ARG A 10 7.55 -1.80 -6.17
CA ARG A 10 7.58 -1.01 -7.41
C ARG A 10 6.92 -1.75 -8.57
N LYS A 11 5.67 -2.17 -8.38
CA LYS A 11 4.88 -2.86 -9.40
C LYS A 11 3.57 -2.13 -9.67
N ALA A 12 2.99 -2.44 -10.83
CA ALA A 12 1.63 -2.10 -11.21
C ALA A 12 0.63 -2.23 -10.06
N GLU A 13 -0.42 -1.42 -10.07
CA GLU A 13 -1.61 -1.78 -9.30
C GLU A 13 -2.17 -3.11 -9.81
N HIS A 14 -2.32 -4.08 -8.91
CA HIS A 14 -2.84 -5.39 -9.27
C HIS A 14 -3.47 -6.06 -8.06
N GLY A 15 -4.78 -6.33 -8.14
CA GLY A 15 -5.53 -6.96 -7.07
C GLY A 15 -5.81 -6.03 -5.89
N ALA A 16 -5.81 -6.57 -4.66
CA ALA A 16 -6.14 -5.83 -3.45
C ALA A 16 -4.98 -4.93 -3.00
N MET A 17 -5.27 -3.63 -2.86
CA MET A 17 -4.31 -2.62 -2.41
C MET A 17 -4.91 -1.80 -1.28
N ILE A 18 -4.06 -1.35 -0.37
CA ILE A 18 -4.41 -0.50 0.76
C ILE A 18 -3.67 0.83 0.66
N ARG A 19 -4.34 1.90 1.08
CA ARG A 19 -3.69 3.21 1.27
C ARG A 19 -3.23 3.37 2.71
N CYS A 20 -2.03 3.91 2.88
CA CYS A 20 -1.50 4.36 4.16
C CYS A 20 -2.24 5.63 4.56
N ASP A 21 -2.79 5.67 5.77
CA ASP A 21 -3.46 6.84 6.33
C ASP A 21 -2.48 7.97 6.71
N ASN A 22 -1.17 7.72 6.68
CA ASN A 22 -0.19 8.79 6.89
C ASN A 22 -0.10 9.70 5.67
N GLU A 23 -0.47 10.97 5.84
CA GLU A 23 -0.40 12.01 4.81
C GLU A 23 1.03 12.27 4.31
N ASN A 24 2.04 11.97 5.14
CA ASN A 24 3.46 12.07 4.77
C ASN A 24 4.00 10.79 4.12
N CYS A 25 3.17 9.80 3.80
CA CYS A 25 3.64 8.57 3.16
C CYS A 25 3.96 8.79 1.68
N ASP A 26 5.22 8.65 1.29
CA ASP A 26 5.68 8.80 -0.10
C ASP A 26 4.96 7.88 -1.10
N LYS A 27 4.65 6.66 -0.68
CA LYS A 27 4.11 5.62 -1.60
C LYS A 27 2.60 5.61 -1.65
N GLN A 28 1.95 6.04 -0.57
CA GLN A 28 0.50 6.06 -0.32
C GLN A 28 -0.21 4.71 -0.50
N CYS A 29 0.01 3.94 -1.57
CA CYS A 29 -0.63 2.65 -1.87
C CYS A 29 0.34 1.47 -1.74
N PHE A 30 -0.14 0.36 -1.16
CA PHE A 30 0.60 -0.88 -0.98
C PHE A 30 -0.25 -2.09 -1.31
N HIS A 31 0.34 -3.13 -1.91
CA HIS A 31 -0.36 -4.39 -2.13
C HIS A 31 -0.51 -5.15 -0.81
N TYR A 32 -1.70 -5.72 -0.59
CA TYR A 32 -2.01 -6.56 0.56
C TYR A 32 -0.91 -7.59 0.88
N PRO A 33 -0.48 -8.45 -0.07
CA PRO A 33 0.57 -9.43 0.19
C PRO A 33 1.93 -8.81 0.50
N CYS A 34 2.24 -7.61 -0.01
CA CYS A 34 3.50 -6.93 0.28
C CYS A 34 3.57 -6.38 1.70
N VAL A 35 2.42 -6.12 2.33
CA VAL A 35 2.32 -5.66 3.72
C VAL A 35 1.71 -6.69 4.65
N ALA A 36 1.68 -7.95 4.21
CA ALA A 36 1.10 -9.08 4.95
C ALA A 36 -0.35 -8.85 5.42
N LEU A 37 -1.11 -8.04 4.68
CA LEU A 37 -2.55 -7.93 4.86
C LEU A 37 -3.25 -9.05 4.11
N THR A 38 -4.18 -9.69 4.78
CA THR A 38 -5.08 -10.69 4.20
C THR A 38 -6.50 -10.15 4.04
N ALA A 39 -6.85 -9.06 4.72
CA ALA A 39 -8.14 -8.42 4.68
C ALA A 39 -8.00 -6.91 4.92
N GLU A 40 -9.05 -6.16 4.57
CA GLU A 40 -9.12 -4.73 4.84
C GLU A 40 -9.09 -4.50 6.36
N PRO A 41 -8.13 -3.74 6.89
CA PRO A 41 -8.07 -3.43 8.30
C PRO A 41 -9.25 -2.55 8.68
N LYS A 42 -9.82 -2.79 9.85
CA LYS A 42 -10.90 -1.96 10.39
C LYS A 42 -10.30 -0.76 11.11
N GLY A 43 -10.10 0.34 10.39
CA GLY A 43 -9.59 1.61 10.92
C GLY A 43 -8.38 2.13 10.16
N GLU A 44 -7.68 3.09 10.76
CA GLU A 44 -6.47 3.68 10.19
C GLU A 44 -5.38 2.61 10.03
N TRP A 45 -4.84 2.51 8.82
CA TRP A 45 -3.75 1.62 8.52
C TRP A 45 -2.50 2.40 8.13
N LEU A 46 -1.43 2.11 8.86
CA LEU A 46 -0.11 2.67 8.60
C LEU A 46 0.78 1.59 8.01
N CYS A 47 1.48 1.94 6.92
CA CYS A 47 2.48 1.05 6.34
C CYS A 47 3.67 0.88 7.30
N THR A 48 4.49 -0.14 7.07
CA THR A 48 5.65 -0.48 7.91
C THR A 48 6.67 0.65 8.04
N ASP A 49 6.68 1.60 7.10
CA ASP A 49 7.57 2.75 7.09
C ASP A 49 7.01 3.95 7.88
N CYS A 50 5.68 4.03 8.04
CA CYS A 50 4.98 5.11 8.73
C CYS A 50 4.51 4.74 10.15
N ARG A 51 4.52 3.45 10.49
CA ARG A 51 4.28 2.93 11.84
C ARG A 51 5.41 3.33 12.80
#